data_AF-A0A6D2JZW3-F1
#
_entry.id   AF-A0A6D2JZW3-F1
#
_cell.length_a   1.000
_cell.length_b   1.000
_cell.length_c   1.000
_cell.angle_alpha   90.00
_cell.angle_beta   90.00
_cell.angle_gamma   90.00
#
_symmetry.space_group_name_H-M   'P 1'
#
loop_
_entity.id
_entity.type
_entity.pdbx_description
1 polymer ?
#
loop_
_entity_poly.entity_id
_entity_poly.type
_entity_poly.pdbx_seq_one_letter_code
_entity_poly.pdbx_strand_id
1 'polypeptide(L)'
;MESAITESRAWVAAQTVADGVSNNISINSGHVPPGEWCQIDGAWKVTDSRAGLGWYNFDPDSGSLMGSSNLRRGLSPLQTELEALVWAMQSMLVHNKRRMNFQTDSAQLVKMVSKPAEWPAFAILLEEVEHCRGMFQAFSLTYIPRTKNTRADKLARSARAQPHDVYYINSVPPIPLPGPV
;
A
#
# COMPACT_ATOMS: atom_id res chain seq x y z
N MET A 1 5.85 26.38 -13.64
CA MET A 1 7.13 25.71 -13.35
C MET A 1 7.52 25.81 -11.86
N GLU A 2 6.97 26.76 -11.08
CA GLU A 2 7.31 26.94 -9.65
C GLU A 2 6.57 26.00 -8.67
N SER A 3 5.48 25.36 -9.11
CA SER A 3 4.72 24.42 -8.25
C SER A 3 5.49 23.13 -7.94
N ALA A 4 6.27 22.61 -8.89
CA ALA A 4 6.99 21.34 -8.76
C ALA A 4 8.24 21.45 -7.84
N ILE A 5 8.85 22.64 -7.77
CA ILE A 5 9.99 22.90 -6.88
C ILE A 5 9.51 23.03 -5.43
N THR A 6 8.29 23.54 -5.23
CA THR A 6 7.68 23.69 -3.91
C THR A 6 7.33 22.32 -3.30
N GLU A 7 6.79 21.39 -4.09
CA GLU A 7 6.54 20.01 -3.63
C GLU A 7 7.82 19.23 -3.33
N SER A 8 8.88 19.41 -4.14
CA SER A 8 10.19 18.78 -3.88
C SER A 8 10.81 19.29 -2.57
N ARG A 9 10.65 20.58 -2.26
CA ARG A 9 11.11 21.17 -0.99
C ARG A 9 10.26 20.72 0.21
N ALA A 10 8.95 20.58 0.03
CA ALA A 10 8.07 20.02 1.05
C ALA A 10 8.39 18.54 1.36
N TRP A 11 8.81 17.76 0.35
CA TRP A 11 9.25 16.37 0.51
C TRP A 11 10.53 16.23 1.35
N VAL A 12 11.51 17.11 1.13
CA VAL A 12 12.75 17.14 1.94
C VAL A 12 12.49 17.62 3.37
N ALA A 13 11.61 18.62 3.55
CA ALA A 13 11.25 19.11 4.88
C ALA A 13 10.47 18.08 5.73
N ALA A 14 9.73 17.17 5.09
CA ALA A 14 9.03 16.09 5.78
C ALA A 14 9.97 14.98 6.33
N GLN A 15 11.25 14.98 5.94
CA GLN A 15 12.26 14.05 6.48
C GLN A 15 12.92 14.52 7.78
N THR A 16 12.71 15.77 8.20
CA THR A 16 13.35 16.34 9.40
C THR A 16 12.47 16.36 10.65
N VAL A 17 11.25 15.81 10.60
CA VAL A 17 10.36 15.77 11.78
C VAL A 17 9.89 14.35 12.05
N ALA A 18 10.83 13.51 12.49
CA ALA A 18 10.51 12.33 13.26
C ALA A 18 10.64 12.71 14.74
N ASP A 19 9.52 13.04 15.37
CA ASP A 19 9.28 12.69 16.77
C ASP A 19 7.77 12.69 17.07
N GLY A 20 7.25 11.48 17.29
CA GLY A 20 6.21 11.23 18.28
C GLY A 20 4.76 11.64 17.99
N VAL A 21 4.12 11.15 16.91
CA VAL A 21 2.67 10.85 16.95
C VAL A 21 2.37 9.62 16.08
N SER A 22 2.18 8.45 16.71
CA SER A 22 1.53 7.32 16.05
C SER A 22 0.05 7.65 15.83
N ASN A 23 -0.28 8.19 14.65
CA ASN A 23 -1.68 8.29 14.20
C ASN A 23 -2.17 6.89 13.79
N ASN A 24 -2.44 6.05 14.78
CA ASN A 24 -3.07 4.74 14.58
C ASN A 24 -4.56 4.94 14.38
N ILE A 25 -5.08 4.61 13.20
CA ILE A 25 -6.52 4.60 12.95
C ILE A 25 -7.02 3.20 13.30
N SER A 26 -7.59 3.07 14.49
CA SER A 26 -8.38 1.90 14.89
C SER A 26 -9.82 2.35 15.03
N ILE A 27 -10.63 2.11 14.01
CA ILE A 27 -12.08 2.38 14.08
C ILE A 27 -12.79 1.08 13.72
N ASN A 28 -12.78 0.17 14.69
CA ASN A 28 -13.79 -0.84 15.01
C ASN A 28 -13.27 -1.67 16.20
N SER A 29 -14.09 -1.79 17.25
CA SER A 29 -13.74 -2.47 18.51
C SER A 29 -13.80 -4.00 18.37
N GLY A 30 -12.96 -4.55 17.50
CA GLY A 30 -12.71 -5.98 17.38
C GLY A 30 -11.20 -6.20 17.42
N HIS A 31 -10.72 -6.92 18.43
CA HIS A 31 -9.28 -7.14 18.63
C HIS A 31 -8.67 -7.81 17.39
N VAL A 32 -7.83 -7.14 16.60
CA VAL A 32 -7.10 -7.84 15.52
C VAL A 32 -6.25 -8.94 16.19
N PRO A 33 -6.28 -10.19 15.71
CA PRO A 33 -5.47 -11.26 16.29
C PRO A 33 -3.99 -10.83 16.35
N PRO A 34 -3.29 -11.06 17.47
CA PRO A 34 -1.86 -10.76 17.56
C PRO A 34 -1.11 -11.49 16.44
N GLY A 35 -0.48 -10.75 15.54
CA GLY A 35 0.38 -11.31 14.50
C GLY A 35 -0.19 -11.33 13.08
N GLU A 36 -1.49 -11.11 12.88
CA GLU A 36 -2.05 -10.97 11.52
C GLU A 36 -1.93 -9.53 11.02
N TRP A 37 -1.16 -9.32 9.96
CA TRP A 37 -1.00 -8.01 9.33
C TRP A 37 -0.75 -8.12 7.83
N CYS A 38 -1.00 -7.03 7.11
CA CYS A 38 -0.71 -6.91 5.69
C CYS A 38 0.03 -5.59 5.42
N GLN A 39 1.29 -5.71 5.02
CA GLN A 39 2.11 -4.59 4.57
C GLN A 39 1.78 -4.27 3.12
N ILE A 40 1.65 -2.99 2.79
CA ILE A 40 1.34 -2.50 1.44
C ILE A 40 2.35 -1.43 1.02
N ASP A 41 2.63 -1.34 -0.29
CA ASP A 41 3.48 -0.31 -0.87
C ASP A 41 3.15 -0.05 -2.35
N GLY A 42 3.25 1.21 -2.75
CA GLY A 42 3.19 1.66 -4.13
C GLY A 42 4.56 2.05 -4.69
N ALA A 43 4.94 1.49 -5.85
CA ALA A 43 6.13 1.89 -6.58
C ALA A 43 5.77 2.76 -7.79
N TRP A 44 6.05 4.05 -7.68
CA TRP A 44 5.80 5.04 -8.74
C TRP A 44 7.12 5.69 -9.19
N LYS A 45 7.22 6.05 -10.48
CA LYS A 45 8.35 6.82 -11.00
C LYS A 45 7.92 7.63 -12.22
N VAL A 46 8.17 8.94 -12.22
CA VAL A 46 7.68 9.86 -13.26
C VAL A 46 8.09 9.47 -14.68
N THR A 47 9.30 8.93 -14.84
CA THR A 47 9.88 8.53 -16.14
C THR A 47 9.32 7.23 -16.69
N ASP A 48 8.67 6.43 -15.86
CA ASP A 48 8.22 5.10 -16.22
C ASP A 48 6.74 5.16 -16.62
N SER A 49 6.32 4.34 -17.58
CA SER A 49 4.92 4.27 -18.01
C SER A 49 4.04 3.41 -17.08
N ARG A 50 4.68 2.61 -16.22
CA ARG A 50 4.05 1.68 -15.28
C ARG A 50 4.31 2.10 -13.84
N ALA A 51 3.35 1.81 -12.98
CA ALA A 51 3.53 1.77 -11.54
C ALA A 51 3.42 0.31 -11.08
N GLY A 52 4.02 0.01 -9.93
CA GLY A 52 3.95 -1.31 -9.31
C GLY A 52 3.20 -1.23 -7.99
N LEU A 53 2.46 -2.28 -7.69
CA LEU A 53 1.74 -2.49 -6.44
C LEU A 53 2.34 -3.72 -5.75
N GLY A 54 2.58 -3.61 -4.45
CA GLY A 54 3.10 -4.70 -3.66
C GLY A 54 2.38 -4.80 -2.33
N TRP A 55 2.07 -6.03 -1.91
CA TRP A 55 1.63 -6.28 -0.56
C TRP A 55 2.12 -7.63 -0.04
N TYR A 56 2.32 -7.72 1.26
CA TYR A 56 2.78 -8.91 1.95
C TYR A 56 1.95 -9.10 3.22
N ASN A 57 1.18 -10.18 3.24
CA ASN A 57 0.40 -10.62 4.39
C ASN A 57 1.13 -11.73 5.13
N PHE A 58 1.15 -11.62 6.46
CA PHE A 58 1.59 -12.67 7.35
C PHE A 58 0.44 -13.02 8.29
N ASP A 59 0.13 -14.31 8.34
CA ASP A 59 -0.77 -14.91 9.31
C ASP A 59 -0.01 -16.05 10.02
N PRO A 60 0.08 -16.02 11.36
CA PRO A 60 0.69 -17.11 12.13
C PRO A 60 0.07 -18.49 11.86
N ASP A 61 -1.23 -18.55 11.58
CA ASP A 61 -2.00 -19.80 11.44
C ASP A 61 -2.03 -20.29 9.98
N SER A 62 -2.21 -19.38 9.02
CA SER A 62 -2.31 -19.73 7.59
C SER A 62 -1.01 -19.55 6.79
N GLY A 63 0.05 -19.04 7.41
CA GLY A 63 1.30 -18.71 6.74
C GLY A 63 1.27 -17.35 6.01
N SER A 64 2.17 -17.17 5.05
CA SER A 64 2.30 -15.91 4.32
C SER A 64 1.62 -15.95 2.95
N LEU A 65 1.08 -14.80 2.55
CA LEU A 65 0.59 -14.54 1.21
C LEU A 65 1.21 -13.24 0.70
N MET A 66 1.49 -13.13 -0.60
CA MET A 66 2.02 -11.90 -1.16
C MET A 66 1.43 -11.62 -2.54
N GLY A 67 1.32 -10.33 -2.84
CA GLY A 67 0.90 -9.82 -4.12
C GLY A 67 1.96 -8.93 -4.74
N SER A 68 2.19 -9.11 -6.04
CA SER A 68 2.97 -8.21 -6.89
C SER A 68 2.21 -7.98 -8.21
N SER A 69 1.90 -6.73 -8.53
CA SER A 69 1.14 -6.38 -9.73
C SER A 69 1.64 -5.07 -10.31
N ASN A 70 1.44 -4.85 -11.61
CA ASN A 70 1.68 -3.53 -12.21
C ASN A 70 0.44 -3.02 -12.94
N LEU A 71 0.42 -1.71 -13.12
CA LEU A 71 -0.64 -0.99 -13.82
C LEU A 71 -0.06 0.20 -14.57
N ARG A 72 -0.86 0.82 -15.43
CA ARG A 72 -0.50 2.09 -16.07
C ARG A 72 -0.31 3.15 -15.00
N ARG A 73 0.84 3.83 -15.01
CA ARG A 73 1.20 4.78 -13.96
C ARG A 73 0.15 5.89 -13.84
N GLY A 74 -0.41 6.02 -12.64
CA GLY A 74 -1.27 7.14 -12.25
C GLY A 74 -0.52 8.48 -12.15
N LEU A 75 -1.23 9.52 -11.73
CA LEU A 75 -0.71 10.88 -11.73
C LEU A 75 0.28 11.16 -10.60
N SER A 76 0.19 10.43 -9.49
CA SER A 76 1.02 10.68 -8.30
C SER A 76 1.46 9.39 -7.60
N PRO A 77 2.57 9.42 -6.83
CA PRO A 77 2.93 8.33 -5.94
C PRO A 77 1.82 7.97 -4.95
N LEU A 78 1.15 8.98 -4.40
CA LEU A 78 0.08 8.80 -3.42
C LEU A 78 -1.13 8.05 -4.00
N GLN A 79 -1.44 8.25 -5.29
CA GLN A 79 -2.43 7.45 -6.00
C GLN A 79 -2.03 5.98 -6.02
N THR A 80 -0.76 5.68 -6.34
CA THR A 80 -0.26 4.30 -6.38
C THR A 80 -0.23 3.63 -5.01
N GLU A 81 0.06 4.37 -3.94
CA GLU A 81 -0.09 3.87 -2.57
C GLU A 81 -1.55 3.49 -2.25
N LEU A 82 -2.51 4.33 -2.67
CA LEU A 82 -3.94 4.07 -2.48
C LEU A 82 -4.43 2.87 -3.32
N GLU A 83 -3.97 2.77 -4.57
CA GLU A 83 -4.24 1.62 -5.45
C GLU A 83 -3.68 0.31 -4.84
N ALA A 84 -2.50 0.36 -4.23
CA ALA A 84 -1.91 -0.79 -3.53
C ALA A 84 -2.77 -1.22 -2.34
N LEU A 85 -3.29 -0.25 -1.56
CA LEU A 85 -4.20 -0.52 -0.46
C LEU A 85 -5.51 -1.18 -0.93
N VAL A 86 -6.18 -0.61 -1.93
CA VAL A 86 -7.44 -1.17 -2.48
C VAL A 86 -7.21 -2.61 -2.94
N TRP A 87 -6.13 -2.85 -3.70
CA TRP A 87 -5.82 -4.19 -4.19
C TRP A 87 -5.51 -5.18 -3.06
N ALA A 88 -4.77 -4.76 -2.04
CA ALA A 88 -4.51 -5.58 -0.85
C ALA A 88 -5.81 -5.91 -0.11
N MET A 89 -6.71 -4.93 0.07
CA MET A 89 -8.01 -5.14 0.73
C MET A 89 -8.86 -6.16 -0.03
N GLN A 90 -9.02 -6.00 -1.34
CA GLN A 90 -9.74 -6.95 -2.18
C GLN A 90 -9.13 -8.36 -2.11
N SER A 91 -7.80 -8.45 -2.12
CA SER A 91 -7.08 -9.72 -1.99
C SER A 91 -7.37 -10.39 -0.65
N MET A 92 -7.30 -9.66 0.46
CA MET A 92 -7.62 -10.21 1.79
C MET A 92 -9.07 -10.71 1.88
N LEU A 93 -10.02 -9.98 1.29
CA LEU A 93 -11.43 -10.38 1.26
C LEU A 93 -11.66 -11.68 0.47
N VAL A 94 -11.00 -11.87 -0.68
CA VAL A 94 -11.07 -13.10 -1.48
C VAL A 94 -10.51 -14.30 -0.71
N HIS A 95 -9.47 -14.09 0.11
CA HIS A 95 -8.88 -15.11 0.98
C HIS A 95 -9.62 -15.28 2.32
N ASN A 96 -10.82 -14.72 2.46
CA ASN A 96 -11.65 -14.76 3.67
C ASN A 96 -10.95 -14.20 4.93
N LYS A 97 -9.96 -13.32 4.75
CA LYS A 97 -9.28 -12.61 5.84
C LYS A 97 -10.07 -11.37 6.20
N ARG A 98 -10.97 -11.51 7.18
CA ARG A 98 -11.96 -10.47 7.54
C ARG A 98 -11.51 -9.57 8.70
N ARG A 99 -10.37 -9.83 9.33
CA ARG A 99 -9.84 -9.06 10.48
C ARG A 99 -8.41 -8.64 10.19
N MET A 100 -8.23 -7.45 9.64
CA MET A 100 -6.94 -7.04 9.06
C MET A 100 -6.37 -5.77 9.68
N ASN A 101 -5.08 -5.83 10.02
CA ASN A 101 -4.24 -4.66 10.22
C ASN A 101 -3.38 -4.41 8.99
N PHE A 102 -3.73 -3.39 8.22
CA PHE A 102 -2.92 -2.91 7.11
C PHE A 102 -1.81 -1.99 7.61
N GLN A 103 -0.63 -2.09 7.01
CA GLN A 103 0.55 -1.33 7.37
C GLN A 103 1.16 -0.68 6.13
N THR A 104 1.47 0.61 6.22
CA THR A 104 2.08 1.39 5.13
C THR A 104 3.17 2.29 5.70
N ASP A 105 4.15 2.66 4.90
CA ASP A 105 5.11 3.72 5.23
C ASP A 105 4.74 5.09 4.65
N SER A 106 3.54 5.21 4.07
CA SER A 106 2.99 6.48 3.61
C SER A 106 2.09 7.10 4.67
N ALA A 107 2.63 8.03 5.46
CA ALA A 107 1.84 8.81 6.42
C ALA A 107 0.73 9.64 5.75
N GLN A 108 0.95 10.05 4.49
CA GLN A 108 -0.04 10.73 3.66
C GLN A 108 -1.23 9.83 3.34
N LEU A 109 -0.99 8.55 3.01
CA LEU A 109 -2.06 7.58 2.79
C LEU A 109 -2.88 7.35 4.06
N VAL A 110 -2.21 7.21 5.22
CA VAL A 110 -2.90 7.08 6.52
C VAL A 110 -3.82 8.28 6.77
N LYS A 111 -3.31 9.51 6.56
CA LYS A 111 -4.10 10.73 6.70
C LYS A 111 -5.27 10.77 5.71
N MET A 112 -5.04 10.37 4.47
CA MET A 112 -6.06 10.36 3.41
C MET A 112 -7.24 9.46 3.77
N VAL A 113 -6.96 8.23 4.20
CA VAL A 113 -8.00 7.25 4.58
C VAL A 113 -8.74 7.66 5.85
N SER A 114 -8.11 8.39 6.79
CA SER A 114 -8.83 8.88 7.97
C SER A 114 -9.66 10.13 7.72
N LYS A 115 -9.31 10.95 6.72
CA LYS A 115 -10.02 12.20 6.41
C LYS A 115 -10.31 12.31 4.91
N PRO A 116 -11.09 11.39 4.32
CA PRO A 116 -11.29 11.32 2.87
C PRO A 116 -11.86 12.61 2.26
N ALA A 117 -12.65 13.37 3.03
CA ALA A 117 -13.21 14.66 2.59
C ALA A 117 -12.15 15.74 2.28
N GLU A 118 -10.92 15.64 2.83
CA GLU A 118 -9.81 16.55 2.51
C GLU A 118 -9.16 16.21 1.15
N TRP A 119 -9.55 15.10 0.50
CA TRP A 119 -8.87 14.53 -0.67
C TRP A 119 -9.82 14.24 -1.85
N PRO A 120 -10.60 15.23 -2.33
CA PRO A 120 -11.63 15.02 -3.36
C PRO A 120 -11.10 14.48 -4.68
N ALA A 121 -9.82 14.75 -5.00
CA ALA A 121 -9.17 14.20 -6.20
C ALA A 121 -9.07 12.67 -6.22
N PHE A 122 -9.22 12.01 -5.06
CA PHE A 122 -9.14 10.56 -4.89
C PHE A 122 -10.50 9.93 -4.55
N ALA A 123 -11.62 10.68 -4.67
CA ALA A 123 -12.94 10.25 -4.21
C ALA A 123 -13.35 8.86 -4.71
N ILE A 124 -13.14 8.57 -6.00
CA ILE A 124 -13.46 7.26 -6.61
C ILE A 124 -12.69 6.12 -5.93
N LEU A 125 -11.39 6.28 -5.71
CA LEU A 125 -10.57 5.25 -5.03
C LEU A 125 -10.90 5.15 -3.54
N LEU A 126 -11.29 6.27 -2.90
CA LEU A 126 -11.70 6.28 -1.50
C LEU A 126 -13.07 5.62 -1.30
N GLU A 127 -13.98 5.73 -2.26
CA GLU A 127 -15.24 4.96 -2.27
C GLU A 127 -14.96 3.45 -2.32
N GLU A 128 -13.99 3.00 -3.12
CA GLU A 128 -13.56 1.59 -3.15
C GLU A 128 -12.96 1.14 -1.81
N VAL A 129 -12.15 1.99 -1.15
CA VAL A 129 -11.63 1.72 0.19
C VAL A 129 -12.78 1.56 1.18
N GLU A 130 -13.75 2.48 1.20
CA GLU A 130 -14.88 2.41 2.13
C GLU A 130 -15.82 1.23 1.83
N HIS A 131 -16.03 0.89 0.56
CA HIS A 131 -16.75 -0.31 0.15
C HIS A 131 -16.08 -1.57 0.71
N CYS A 132 -14.78 -1.74 0.46
CA CYS A 132 -14.02 -2.87 0.97
C CYS A 132 -14.02 -2.89 2.51
N ARG A 133 -13.86 -1.71 3.14
CA ARG A 133 -13.85 -1.54 4.61
C ARG A 133 -15.13 -2.06 5.25
N GLY A 134 -16.29 -1.80 4.64
CA GLY A 134 -17.59 -2.32 5.10
C GLY A 134 -17.71 -3.85 5.11
N MET A 135 -16.82 -4.55 4.39
CA MET A 135 -16.78 -6.01 4.32
C MET A 135 -15.85 -6.65 5.35
N PHE A 136 -15.04 -5.88 6.08
CA PHE A 136 -14.18 -6.37 7.16
C PHE A 136 -14.92 -6.35 8.52
N GLN A 137 -14.69 -7.37 9.32
CA GLN A 137 -15.14 -7.41 10.73
C GLN A 137 -14.26 -6.52 11.61
N ALA A 138 -12.96 -6.43 11.28
CA ALA A 138 -12.01 -5.53 11.91
C ALA A 138 -11.04 -4.99 10.86
N PHE A 139 -10.79 -3.68 10.89
CA PHE A 139 -9.92 -2.98 9.96
C PHE A 139 -9.12 -1.91 10.71
N SER A 140 -7.81 -1.90 10.48
CA SER A 140 -6.94 -0.78 10.85
C SER A 140 -5.94 -0.52 9.73
N LEU A 141 -5.52 0.74 9.60
CA LEU A 141 -4.42 1.15 8.74
C LEU A 141 -3.41 1.94 9.59
N THR A 142 -2.19 1.44 9.66
CA THR A 142 -1.15 1.98 10.54
C THR A 142 0.11 2.37 9.77
N TYR A 143 0.72 3.47 10.21
CA TYR A 143 2.02 3.87 9.71
C TYR A 143 3.14 3.00 10.32
N ILE A 144 4.07 2.56 9.48
CA ILE A 144 5.33 1.93 9.88
C ILE A 144 6.52 2.63 9.21
N PRO A 145 7.72 2.66 9.83
CA PRO A 145 8.91 3.16 9.16
C PRO A 145 9.23 2.39 7.88
N ARG A 146 9.74 3.09 6.84
CA ARG A 146 10.17 2.50 5.56
C ARG A 146 11.08 1.29 5.71
N THR A 147 11.98 1.31 6.69
CA THR A 147 12.90 0.22 7.03
C THR A 147 12.20 -1.06 7.49
N LYS A 148 10.94 -0.98 7.92
CA LYS A 148 10.10 -2.12 8.31
C LYS A 148 9.17 -2.61 7.20
N ASN A 149 9.00 -1.84 6.11
CA ASN A 149 8.10 -2.17 4.99
C ASN A 149 8.83 -2.78 3.76
N THR A 150 10.00 -3.39 3.99
CA THR A 150 10.91 -3.78 2.89
C THR A 150 10.36 -4.85 1.96
N ARG A 151 9.40 -5.68 2.40
CA ARG A 151 8.83 -6.77 1.59
C ARG A 151 7.86 -6.22 0.55
N ALA A 152 6.89 -5.42 0.97
CA ALA A 152 5.94 -4.78 0.07
C ALA A 152 6.67 -3.85 -0.92
N ASP A 153 7.67 -3.09 -0.47
CA ASP A 153 8.52 -2.26 -1.33
C ASP A 153 9.17 -3.04 -2.47
N LYS A 154 9.82 -4.16 -2.14
CA LYS A 154 10.49 -4.99 -3.14
C LYS A 154 9.50 -5.58 -4.15
N LEU A 155 8.33 -6.02 -3.69
CA LEU A 155 7.27 -6.55 -4.56
C LEU A 155 6.76 -5.48 -5.52
N ALA A 156 6.49 -4.27 -5.02
CA ALA A 156 6.03 -3.15 -5.83
C ALA A 156 7.09 -2.73 -6.86
N ARG A 157 8.35 -2.56 -6.43
CA ARG A 157 9.45 -2.18 -7.33
C ARG A 157 9.72 -3.22 -8.40
N SER A 158 9.66 -4.50 -8.04
CA SER A 158 9.85 -5.61 -8.98
C SER A 158 8.79 -5.58 -10.08
N ALA A 159 7.50 -5.45 -9.71
CA ALA A 159 6.43 -5.37 -10.69
C ALA A 159 6.52 -4.14 -11.60
N ARG A 160 6.87 -2.97 -11.05
CA ARG A 160 7.07 -1.73 -11.83
C ARG A 160 8.15 -1.92 -12.90
N ALA A 161 9.22 -2.64 -12.57
CA ALA A 161 10.36 -2.84 -13.47
C ALA A 161 10.06 -3.81 -14.63
N GLN A 162 8.96 -4.56 -14.58
CA GLN A 162 8.61 -5.50 -15.66
C GLN A 162 8.11 -4.77 -16.90
N PRO A 163 8.54 -5.19 -18.11
CA PRO A 163 8.10 -4.57 -19.36
C PRO A 163 6.65 -4.94 -19.72
N HIS A 164 6.18 -6.10 -19.26
CA HIS A 164 4.84 -6.63 -19.51
C HIS A 164 3.92 -6.45 -18.30
N ASP A 165 2.62 -6.72 -18.49
CA ASP A 165 1.66 -6.73 -17.39
C ASP A 165 2.00 -7.84 -16.39
N VAL A 166 1.90 -7.55 -15.10
CA VAL A 166 2.16 -8.49 -14.00
C VAL A 166 0.94 -8.53 -13.10
N TYR A 167 0.47 -9.74 -12.79
CA TYR A 167 -0.51 -9.98 -11.74
C TYR A 167 -0.16 -11.28 -11.03
N TYR A 168 0.32 -11.18 -9.80
CA TYR A 168 0.80 -12.31 -9.03
C TYR A 168 0.20 -12.27 -7.62
N ILE A 169 -0.41 -13.37 -7.19
CA ILE A 169 -0.85 -13.61 -5.80
C ILE A 169 -0.49 -15.05 -5.44
N ASN A 170 0.41 -15.25 -4.48
CA ASN A 170 0.78 -16.60 -4.02
C ASN A 170 1.50 -16.57 -2.66
N SER A 171 1.72 -17.73 -2.06
CA SER A 171 2.48 -17.92 -0.81
C SER A 171 3.99 -18.10 -1.03
N VAL A 172 4.41 -18.35 -2.27
CA VAL A 172 5.82 -18.45 -2.69
C VAL A 172 6.23 -17.14 -3.36
N PRO A 173 7.45 -16.62 -3.19
CA PRO A 173 7.89 -15.46 -3.97
C PRO A 173 8.09 -15.81 -5.45
N PRO A 174 7.77 -14.90 -6.39
CA PRO A 174 8.02 -15.15 -7.80
C PRO A 174 9.53 -15.28 -8.06
N ILE A 175 9.92 -16.29 -8.82
CA ILE A 175 11.31 -16.52 -9.19
C ILE A 175 11.74 -15.37 -10.12
N PRO A 176 12.87 -14.70 -9.86
CA PRO A 176 13.41 -13.72 -10.80
C PRO A 176 13.62 -14.39 -12.16
N LEU A 177 13.02 -13.83 -13.23
CA LEU A 177 13.30 -14.31 -14.57
C LEU A 177 14.80 -14.14 -14.85
N PRO A 178 15.47 -15.14 -15.46
CA PRO A 178 16.85 -14.97 -15.88
C PRO A 178 16.94 -13.76 -16.80
N GLY A 179 17.93 -12.90 -16.56
CA GLY A 179 18.18 -11.74 -17.40
C GLY A 179 18.38 -12.14 -18.86
N PRO A 180 18.16 -11.21 -19.81
CA PRO A 180 18.40 -11.49 -21.22
C PRO A 180 19.84 -11.98 -21.42
N VAL A 181 19.98 -13.09 -22.15
CA VAL A 181 21.25 -13.65 -22.62
C VAL A 181 21.87 -12.79 -23.71
#